data_AF-A0A378C7Y1-F1
#
_entry.id   AF-A0A378C7Y1-F1
#
_cell.length_a   1.000
_cell.length_b   1.000
_cell.length_c   1.000
_cell.angle_alpha   90.00
_cell.angle_beta   90.00
_cell.angle_gamma   90.00
#
_symmetry.space_group_name_H-M   'P 1'
#
loop_
_entity.id
_entity.type
_entity.pdbx_description
1 polymer ?
#
loop_
_entity_poly.entity_id
_entity_poly.type
_entity_poly.pdbx_seq_one_letter_code
_entity_poly.pdbx_strand_id
1 'polypeptide(L)'
;MGIKTVLQLADTDIRFIRKHFNVVLERTVRELRGEPCLGLEEFAPVKQEIVCSRSFGGRITEYHEMRQAICSYASRAAEKLRGEHQYCRFISAFVKTSPFALNEPYYGNNASVKLLTPTQDKPGHHHRSDKMPRCNLARRVSLPESRSNAG
;
A
#
# COMPACT_ATOMS: atom_id res chain seq x y z
N MET A 1 29.98 -10.84 1.12
CA MET A 1 29.85 -11.42 -0.24
C MET A 1 30.80 -10.82 -1.27
N GLY A 2 31.49 -9.68 -1.06
CA GLY A 2 32.64 -9.29 -1.90
C GLY A 2 32.38 -9.02 -3.40
N ILE A 3 31.16 -9.25 -3.89
CA ILE A 3 30.71 -9.00 -5.26
C ILE A 3 30.71 -7.48 -5.47
N LYS A 4 31.53 -7.03 -6.40
CA LYS A 4 31.67 -5.61 -6.79
C LYS A 4 31.28 -5.36 -8.23
N THR A 5 31.12 -6.41 -9.03
CA THR A 5 30.77 -6.31 -10.45
C THR A 5 29.57 -7.17 -10.78
N VAL A 6 28.87 -6.78 -11.85
CA VAL A 6 27.72 -7.53 -12.38
C VAL A 6 28.14 -8.91 -12.88
N LEU A 7 29.34 -9.04 -13.45
CA LEU A 7 29.91 -10.32 -13.88
C LEU A 7 30.09 -11.29 -12.71
N GLN A 8 30.64 -10.82 -11.59
CA GLN A 8 30.79 -11.65 -10.38
C GLN A 8 29.44 -12.11 -9.82
N LEU A 9 28.42 -11.26 -9.93
CA LEU A 9 27.05 -11.63 -9.54
C LEU A 9 26.50 -12.72 -10.47
N ALA A 10 26.71 -12.58 -11.79
CA ALA A 10 26.31 -13.57 -12.78
C ALA A 10 27.00 -14.92 -12.56
N ASP A 11 28.27 -14.95 -12.14
CA ASP A 11 29.03 -16.19 -11.93
C ASP A 11 28.72 -16.91 -10.61
N THR A 12 27.92 -16.32 -9.72
CA THR A 12 27.63 -16.90 -8.39
C THR A 12 26.67 -18.11 -8.48
N ASP A 13 26.83 -19.14 -7.62
CA ASP A 13 25.91 -20.29 -7.61
C ASP A 13 24.45 -19.85 -7.32
N ILE A 14 23.55 -20.11 -8.28
CA ILE A 14 22.12 -19.79 -8.19
C ILE A 14 21.48 -20.42 -6.94
N ARG A 15 21.88 -21.64 -6.55
CA ARG A 15 21.34 -22.31 -5.35
C ARG A 15 21.76 -21.59 -4.09
N PHE A 16 22.97 -21.03 -4.08
CA PHE A 16 23.45 -20.20 -2.99
C PHE A 16 22.67 -18.88 -2.93
N ILE A 17 22.40 -18.25 -4.08
CA ILE A 17 21.56 -17.04 -4.15
C ILE A 17 20.13 -17.32 -3.66
N ARG A 18 19.49 -18.39 -4.12
CA ARG A 18 18.14 -18.83 -3.68
C ARG A 18 18.06 -19.03 -2.15
N LYS A 19 19.13 -19.57 -1.54
CA LYS A 19 19.16 -19.88 -0.11
C LYS A 19 19.37 -18.64 0.76
N HIS A 20 20.08 -17.63 0.27
CA HIS A 20 20.48 -16.46 1.06
C HIS A 20 19.76 -15.17 0.66
N PHE A 21 19.07 -15.15 -0.46
CA PHE A 21 18.35 -13.99 -0.98
C PHE A 21 16.97 -14.37 -1.53
N ASN A 22 16.23 -13.37 -2.00
CA ASN A 22 14.90 -13.55 -2.54
C ASN A 22 14.91 -14.08 -3.99
N VAL A 23 13.74 -14.54 -4.44
CA VAL A 23 13.51 -15.02 -5.81
C VAL A 23 13.77 -13.93 -6.86
N VAL A 24 13.68 -12.65 -6.48
CA VAL A 24 13.97 -11.53 -7.39
C VAL A 24 15.46 -11.53 -7.75
N LEU A 25 16.36 -11.63 -6.77
CA LEU A 25 17.80 -11.65 -7.04
C LEU A 25 18.23 -12.90 -7.81
N GLU A 26 17.63 -14.05 -7.52
CA GLU A 26 17.84 -15.27 -8.30
C GLU A 26 17.48 -15.07 -9.78
N ARG A 27 16.30 -14.47 -10.06
CA ARG A 27 15.88 -14.14 -11.43
C ARG A 27 16.84 -13.16 -12.09
N THR A 28 17.30 -12.15 -11.37
CA THR A 28 18.31 -11.20 -11.90
C THR A 28 19.60 -11.93 -12.30
N VAL A 29 20.11 -12.86 -11.49
CA VAL A 29 21.32 -13.64 -11.81
C VAL A 29 21.11 -14.49 -13.06
N ARG A 30 19.95 -15.13 -13.21
CA ARG A 30 19.59 -15.92 -14.39
C ARG A 30 19.49 -15.03 -15.64
N GLU A 31 18.87 -13.86 -15.56
CA GLU A 31 18.81 -12.91 -16.68
C GLU A 31 20.21 -12.43 -17.11
N LEU A 32 21.11 -12.18 -16.16
CA LEU A 32 22.51 -11.84 -16.44
C LEU A 32 23.27 -12.97 -17.17
N ARG A 33 22.81 -14.21 -17.05
CA ARG A 33 23.30 -15.39 -17.80
C ARG A 33 22.62 -15.58 -19.15
N GLY A 34 21.67 -14.71 -19.50
CA GLY A 34 20.87 -14.83 -20.71
C GLY A 34 19.70 -15.81 -20.59
N GLU A 35 19.33 -16.24 -19.38
CA GLU A 35 18.09 -16.99 -19.14
C GLU A 35 16.94 -15.99 -18.94
N PRO A 36 16.01 -15.81 -19.91
CA PRO A 36 14.87 -14.92 -19.75
C PRO A 36 13.98 -15.43 -18.61
N CYS A 37 13.85 -14.65 -17.54
CA CYS A 37 13.11 -15.03 -16.33
C CYS A 37 11.85 -14.21 -16.12
N LEU A 38 11.82 -13.00 -16.67
CA LEU A 38 10.63 -12.18 -16.77
C LEU A 38 10.12 -12.29 -18.22
N GLY A 39 8.97 -12.94 -18.40
CA GLY A 39 8.20 -12.70 -19.62
C GLY A 39 7.88 -11.21 -19.68
N LEU A 40 7.87 -10.63 -20.89
CA LEU A 40 7.23 -9.34 -21.10
C LEU A 40 5.77 -9.52 -20.67
N GLU A 41 5.41 -9.00 -19.50
CA GLU A 41 4.01 -8.97 -19.06
C GLU A 41 3.26 -8.06 -20.04
N GLU A 42 2.60 -8.65 -21.03
CA GLU A 42 1.78 -7.90 -22.00
C GLU A 42 0.65 -7.12 -21.32
N PHE A 43 0.24 -7.56 -20.13
CA PHE A 43 -0.81 -6.93 -19.33
C PHE A 43 -0.39 -6.86 -17.86
N ALA A 44 -0.36 -5.66 -17.31
CA ALA A 44 -0.21 -5.47 -15.87
C ALA A 44 -1.33 -6.24 -15.14
N PRO A 45 -1.01 -7.00 -14.07
CA PRO A 45 -2.02 -7.74 -13.33
C PRO A 45 -3.09 -6.79 -12.79
N VAL A 46 -4.34 -7.25 -12.79
CA VAL A 46 -5.48 -6.50 -12.24
C VAL A 46 -5.13 -6.06 -10.82
N LYS A 47 -5.17 -4.74 -10.58
CA LYS A 47 -4.78 -4.17 -9.29
C LYS A 47 -5.60 -4.82 -8.18
N GLN A 48 -4.90 -5.41 -7.23
CA GLN A 48 -5.50 -6.03 -6.06
C GLN A 48 -5.83 -5.00 -4.99
N GLU A 49 -5.29 -3.77 -5.09
CA GLU A 49 -5.54 -2.71 -4.14
C GLU A 49 -5.62 -1.33 -4.79
N ILE A 50 -6.55 -0.51 -4.32
CA ILE A 50 -6.61 0.93 -4.64
C ILE A 50 -6.18 1.73 -3.43
N VAL A 51 -5.12 2.52 -3.62
CA VAL A 51 -4.51 3.35 -2.57
C VAL A 51 -4.58 4.83 -2.93
N CYS A 52 -5.13 5.62 -2.02
CA CYS A 52 -5.09 7.07 -2.06
C CYS A 52 -4.36 7.58 -0.83
N SER A 53 -3.07 7.89 -0.99
CA SER A 53 -2.21 8.33 0.11
C SER A 53 -1.36 9.54 -0.19
N ARG A 54 -1.37 10.51 0.73
CA ARG A 54 -0.55 11.72 0.67
C ARG A 54 -0.12 12.12 2.08
N SER A 55 1.09 12.66 2.21
CA SER A 55 1.47 13.38 3.43
C SER A 55 0.84 14.76 3.41
N PHE A 56 0.51 15.28 4.59
CA PHE A 56 0.14 16.68 4.74
C PHE A 56 1.40 17.55 4.72
N GLY A 57 1.30 18.75 4.14
CA GLY A 57 2.39 19.73 4.14
C GLY A 57 2.66 20.35 5.52
N GLY A 58 1.66 20.31 6.40
CA GLY A 58 1.74 20.71 7.79
C GLY A 58 1.06 19.67 8.69
N ARG A 59 1.26 19.82 9.99
CA ARG A 59 0.63 18.95 10.99
C ARG A 59 -0.84 19.32 11.15
N ILE A 60 -1.72 18.32 11.10
CA ILE A 60 -3.14 18.49 11.38
C ILE A 60 -3.41 18.07 12.82
N THR A 61 -3.88 19.00 13.63
CA THR A 61 -4.28 18.76 15.02
C THR A 61 -5.80 18.69 15.17
N GLU A 62 -6.53 19.29 14.24
CA GLU A 62 -7.97 19.44 14.34
C GLU A 62 -8.74 18.28 13.70
N TYR A 63 -9.78 17.82 14.39
CA TYR A 63 -10.63 16.73 13.90
C TYR A 63 -11.32 17.08 12.58
N HIS A 64 -11.76 18.33 12.40
CA HIS A 64 -12.51 18.74 11.22
C HIS A 64 -11.64 18.70 9.94
N GLU A 65 -10.42 19.20 10.03
CA GLU A 65 -9.42 19.13 8.95
C GLU A 65 -9.11 17.68 8.61
N MET A 66 -8.96 16.84 9.65
CA MET A 66 -8.69 15.42 9.47
C MET A 66 -9.83 14.70 8.76
N ARG A 67 -11.07 14.94 9.20
CA ARG A 67 -12.27 14.39 8.60
C ARG A 67 -12.40 14.81 7.14
N GLN A 68 -12.18 16.08 6.83
CA GLN A 68 -12.24 16.59 5.46
C GLN A 68 -11.19 15.93 4.56
N ALA A 69 -9.97 15.76 5.05
CA ALA A 69 -8.91 15.07 4.32
C ALA A 69 -9.29 13.61 4.02
N ILE A 70 -9.78 12.87 5.02
CA ILE A 70 -10.24 11.49 4.85
C ILE A 70 -11.37 11.41 3.82
N CYS A 71 -12.35 12.31 3.88
CA CYS A 71 -13.44 12.37 2.89
C CYS A 71 -12.91 12.62 1.47
N SER A 72 -11.97 13.56 1.30
CA SER A 72 -11.35 13.83 0.00
C SER A 72 -10.62 12.60 -0.56
N TYR A 73 -9.90 11.86 0.29
CA TYR A 73 -9.25 10.62 -0.12
C TYR A 73 -10.24 9.51 -0.46
N ALA A 74 -11.33 9.39 0.30
CA ALA A 74 -12.41 8.45 0.02
C ALA A 74 -13.03 8.70 -1.36
N SER A 75 -13.35 9.97 -1.68
CA SER A 75 -13.86 10.35 -3.00
C SER A 75 -12.90 9.98 -4.12
N ARG A 76 -11.60 10.30 -3.96
CA ARG A 76 -10.57 9.95 -4.96
C ARG A 76 -10.38 8.45 -5.13
N ALA A 77 -10.49 7.67 -4.05
CA ALA A 77 -10.40 6.21 -4.14
C ALA A 77 -11.61 5.63 -4.87
N ALA A 78 -12.80 6.17 -4.63
CA ALA A 78 -14.01 5.78 -5.35
C ALA A 78 -13.94 6.15 -6.85
N GLU A 79 -13.39 7.32 -7.20
CA GLU A 79 -13.12 7.71 -8.59
C GLU A 79 -12.18 6.70 -9.29
N LYS A 80 -11.10 6.28 -8.62
CA LYS A 80 -10.19 5.26 -9.15
C LYS A 80 -10.87 3.90 -9.31
N LEU A 81 -11.67 3.48 -8.32
CA LEU A 81 -12.44 2.23 -8.40
C LEU A 81 -13.34 2.22 -9.64
N ARG A 82 -14.09 3.30 -9.86
CA ARG A 82 -14.98 3.44 -11.02
C ARG A 82 -14.21 3.46 -12.33
N GLY A 83 -13.10 4.19 -12.40
CA GLY A 83 -12.25 4.25 -13.59
C GLY A 83 -11.60 2.91 -13.94
N GLU A 84 -11.36 2.05 -12.95
CA GLU A 84 -10.83 0.69 -13.14
C GLU A 84 -11.94 -0.37 -13.25
N HIS A 85 -13.23 0.04 -13.21
CA HIS A 85 -14.39 -0.84 -13.19
C HIS A 85 -14.33 -1.92 -12.09
N GLN A 86 -13.78 -1.54 -10.94
CA GLN A 86 -13.52 -2.42 -9.82
C GLN A 86 -14.47 -2.16 -8.65
N TYR A 87 -14.73 -3.21 -7.87
CA TYR A 87 -15.54 -3.16 -6.66
C TYR A 87 -14.72 -3.55 -5.45
N CYS A 88 -14.90 -2.84 -4.34
CA CYS A 88 -14.18 -3.12 -3.12
C CYS A 88 -15.12 -3.64 -2.03
N ARG A 89 -14.64 -4.64 -1.28
CA ARG A 89 -15.31 -5.17 -0.08
C ARG A 89 -14.60 -4.84 1.22
N PHE A 90 -13.34 -4.41 1.18
CA PHE A 90 -12.55 -4.10 2.36
C PHE A 90 -12.01 -2.70 2.29
N ILE A 91 -12.46 -1.84 3.21
CA ILE A 91 -12.01 -0.46 3.32
C ILE A 91 -11.16 -0.35 4.59
N SER A 92 -9.94 0.16 4.47
CA SER A 92 -9.12 0.54 5.63
C SER A 92 -8.73 2.00 5.54
N ALA A 93 -8.58 2.66 6.69
CA ALA A 93 -8.05 4.00 6.86
C ALA A 93 -6.93 3.95 7.91
N PHE A 94 -5.82 4.64 7.67
CA PHE A 94 -4.74 4.70 8.65
C PHE A 94 -4.10 6.08 8.79
N VAL A 95 -3.58 6.29 9.99
CA VAL A 95 -3.09 7.53 10.57
C VAL A 95 -1.74 7.21 11.23
N LYS A 96 -0.70 8.00 11.00
CA LYS A 96 0.67 7.78 11.49
C LYS A 96 1.40 9.12 11.62
N THR A 97 2.23 9.35 12.63
CA THR A 97 3.15 10.51 12.63
C THR A 97 4.38 10.22 11.78
N SER A 98 5.16 11.24 11.41
CA SER A 98 6.45 11.08 10.73
C SER A 98 7.43 10.28 11.60
N PRO A 99 8.18 9.31 11.06
CA PRO A 99 9.15 8.54 11.83
C PRO A 99 10.51 9.27 11.89
N PHE A 100 10.62 10.39 11.15
CA PHE A 100 11.79 11.22 10.94
C PHE A 100 11.68 12.51 11.76
N ALA A 101 10.58 12.69 12.50
CA ALA A 101 10.44 13.78 13.47
C ALA A 101 11.30 13.41 14.70
N LEU A 102 12.53 13.91 14.72
CA LEU A 102 13.41 13.83 15.88
C LEU A 102 12.70 14.55 17.05
N ASN A 103 12.52 13.85 18.17
CA ASN A 103 11.86 14.32 19.41
C ASN A 103 10.33 14.26 19.46
N GLU A 104 9.64 13.60 18.54
CA GLU A 104 8.20 13.33 18.69
C GLU A 104 7.91 11.83 18.85
N PRO A 105 6.98 11.44 19.77
CA PRO A 105 6.55 10.05 19.85
C PRO A 105 5.88 9.63 18.54
N TYR A 106 6.30 8.47 18.02
CA TYR A 106 5.65 7.88 16.87
C TYR A 106 4.24 7.41 17.24
N TYR A 107 3.24 7.96 16.55
CA TYR A 107 1.86 7.53 16.66
C TYR A 107 1.47 6.77 15.39
N GLY A 108 0.67 5.73 15.55
CA GLY A 108 0.13 4.94 14.44
C GLY A 108 -1.18 4.29 14.82
N ASN A 109 -2.23 4.57 14.08
CA ASN A 109 -3.54 3.96 14.25
C ASN A 109 -4.16 3.57 12.91
N ASN A 110 -5.02 2.56 12.91
CA ASN A 110 -5.76 2.12 11.75
C ASN A 110 -7.19 1.75 12.14
N ALA A 111 -8.12 1.96 11.22
CA ALA A 111 -9.49 1.50 11.29
C ALA A 111 -9.82 0.77 9.99
N SER A 112 -10.56 -0.32 10.05
CA SER A 112 -10.97 -1.04 8.85
C SER A 112 -12.39 -1.59 8.98
N VAL A 113 -13.06 -1.71 7.84
CA VAL A 113 -14.41 -2.24 7.73
C VAL A 113 -14.49 -3.16 6.52
N LYS A 114 -15.10 -4.32 6.74
CA LYS A 114 -15.48 -5.23 5.66
C LYS A 114 -16.96 -5.00 5.33
N LEU A 115 -17.23 -4.60 4.11
CA LEU A 115 -18.58 -4.41 3.62
C LEU A 115 -19.25 -5.78 3.38
N LEU A 116 -20.56 -5.84 3.64
CA LEU A 116 -21.37 -7.00 3.32
C LEU A 116 -21.52 -7.16 1.80
N THR A 117 -21.77 -6.05 1.12
CA THR A 117 -21.85 -5.97 -0.34
C THR A 117 -20.69 -5.17 -0.91
N PRO A 118 -20.00 -5.67 -1.94
CA PRO A 118 -18.95 -4.93 -2.64
C PRO A 118 -19.51 -3.67 -3.29
N THR A 119 -18.79 -2.56 -3.20
CA THR A 119 -19.28 -1.28 -3.73
C THR A 119 -18.17 -0.41 -4.32
N GLN A 120 -18.56 0.44 -5.27
CA GLN A 120 -17.74 1.47 -5.93
C GLN A 120 -18.35 2.88 -5.86
N ASP A 121 -19.54 2.99 -5.26
CA ASP A 121 -20.24 4.23 -4.92
C ASP A 121 -21.07 4.00 -3.64
N LYS A 122 -21.69 5.03 -3.07
CA LYS A 122 -22.50 4.96 -1.82
C LYS A 122 -23.50 3.78 -1.76
N PRO A 123 -23.95 3.35 -0.57
CA PRO A 123 -24.53 2.02 -0.35
C PRO A 123 -25.78 1.80 -1.21
N GLY A 124 -25.63 0.94 -2.21
CA GLY A 124 -26.68 0.45 -3.09
C GLY A 124 -26.16 -0.86 -3.70
N HIS A 125 -26.98 -1.91 -3.59
CA HIS A 125 -26.65 -3.28 -3.98
C HIS A 125 -25.90 -3.40 -5.31
N HIS A 126 -24.98 -4.38 -5.42
CA HIS A 126 -25.10 -5.48 -6.39
C HIS A 126 -24.09 -6.62 -6.11
N HIS A 127 -24.55 -7.83 -6.44
CA HIS A 127 -23.87 -9.12 -6.31
C HIS A 127 -22.80 -9.28 -7.41
N ARG A 128 -21.58 -9.67 -7.03
CA ARG A 128 -20.72 -10.60 -7.80
C ARG A 128 -19.52 -11.00 -6.94
N SER A 129 -19.42 -12.28 -6.65
CA SER A 129 -18.24 -12.90 -6.05
C SER A 129 -17.30 -13.25 -7.18
N ASP A 130 -16.11 -12.64 -7.24
CA ASP A 130 -14.84 -13.29 -7.59
C ASP A 130 -13.70 -12.25 -7.61
N LYS A 131 -12.70 -12.48 -6.76
CA LYS A 131 -11.46 -11.69 -6.56
C LYS A 131 -11.63 -10.17 -6.60
N MET A 132 -12.11 -9.63 -5.47
CA MET A 132 -12.29 -8.19 -5.31
C MET A 132 -11.08 -7.50 -4.70
N PRO A 133 -10.66 -6.36 -5.26
CA PRO A 133 -9.59 -5.55 -4.70
C PRO A 133 -9.93 -5.02 -3.32
N ARG A 134 -8.90 -4.84 -2.49
CA ARG A 134 -9.00 -4.11 -1.21
C ARG A 134 -8.84 -2.62 -1.48
N CYS A 135 -9.75 -1.78 -1.01
CA CYS A 135 -9.48 -0.34 -0.95
C CYS A 135 -8.76 -0.03 0.35
N ASN A 136 -7.48 0.26 0.24
CA ASN A 136 -6.72 0.79 1.35
C ASN A 136 -6.68 2.32 1.22
N LEU A 137 -7.60 3.01 1.90
CA LEU A 137 -7.45 4.45 2.13
C LEU A 137 -6.29 4.64 3.10
N ALA A 138 -5.35 5.50 2.76
CA ALA A 138 -4.05 5.48 3.38
C ALA A 138 -3.55 6.91 3.59
N ARG A 139 -3.20 7.36 4.80
CA ARG A 139 -1.84 7.85 5.17
C ARG A 139 -1.85 8.62 6.48
N ARG A 140 -0.86 8.29 7.30
CA ARG A 140 0.07 9.19 8.01
C ARG A 140 -0.49 10.56 8.47
N VAL A 141 -1.34 10.51 9.48
CA VAL A 141 -1.73 11.64 10.32
C VAL A 141 -0.86 11.76 11.58
N SER A 142 -0.21 12.90 11.74
CA SER A 142 0.52 13.24 12.97
C SER A 142 -0.44 13.82 14.02
N LEU A 143 -0.99 13.01 14.93
CA LEU A 143 -1.81 13.53 16.06
C LEU A 143 -0.93 13.83 17.30
N PRO A 144 -1.23 14.89 18.09
CA PRO A 144 -0.75 15.01 19.47
C PRO A 144 -1.49 14.05 20.40
N GLU A 145 -0.83 13.71 21.50
CA GLU A 145 -1.46 13.15 22.70
C GLU A 145 -2.64 14.02 23.13
N SER A 146 -3.86 13.48 23.09
CA SER A 146 -4.89 13.93 24.01
C SER A 146 -4.53 13.35 25.38
N ARG A 147 -3.90 14.18 26.22
CA ARG A 147 -4.02 14.01 27.67
C ARG A 147 -5.52 13.98 27.99
N SER A 148 -6.05 12.83 28.36
CA SER A 148 -7.30 12.75 29.13
C SER A 148 -6.96 12.20 30.50
N ASN A 149 -6.69 13.14 31.40
CA ASN A 149 -6.91 12.96 32.82
C ASN A 149 -8.43 12.91 33.04
N ALA A 150 -8.95 11.78 33.50
CA ALA A 150 -10.29 11.60 34.11
C ALA A 150 -10.38 10.13 34.57
N GLY A 151 -10.42 9.78 35.86
CA GLY A 151 -10.36 10.54 37.10
C GLY A 151 -10.02 9.60 38.26
#